data_AF-T2JRV9-F1
#
_entry.id   AF-T2JRV9-F1
#
_cell.length_a   1.000
_cell.length_b   1.000
_cell.length_c   1.000
_cell.angle_alpha   90.00
_cell.angle_beta   90.00
_cell.angle_gamma   90.00
#
_symmetry.space_group_name_H-M   'P 1'
#
loop_
_entity.id
_entity.type
_entity.pdbx_description
1 polymer ?
#
loop_
_entity_poly.entity_id
_entity_poly.type
_entity_poly.pdbx_seq_one_letter_code
_entity_poly.pdbx_strand_id
1 'polypeptide(L)'
;MITTETKIITDSWINLTWDKFSQLWDDSSYEKAKFYYYNQKARIEMTPLGNDHASDHAIITYAIYLYAGLKKYSFKWKRRL
;
A
#
# COMPACT_ATOMS: atom_id res chain seq x y z
N MET A 1 -29.66 -17.11 -16.36
CA MET A 1 -28.81 -15.97 -16.76
C MET A 1 -27.48 -16.17 -16.04
N ILE A 2 -26.38 -16.36 -16.78
CA ILE A 2 -25.08 -16.66 -16.18
C ILE A 2 -24.32 -15.34 -16.08
N THR A 3 -24.20 -14.79 -14.89
CA THR A 3 -23.42 -13.58 -14.62
C THR A 3 -21.96 -14.00 -14.58
N THR A 4 -21.22 -13.79 -15.66
CA THR A 4 -19.77 -14.02 -15.71
C THR A 4 -19.08 -12.97 -14.84
N GLU A 5 -18.88 -13.31 -13.56
CA GLU A 5 -17.98 -12.57 -12.68
C GLU A 5 -16.61 -12.50 -13.36
N THR A 6 -16.28 -11.31 -13.84
CA THR A 6 -15.02 -11.05 -14.54
C THR A 6 -13.93 -11.13 -13.49
N LYS A 7 -13.36 -12.31 -13.30
CA LYS A 7 -12.26 -12.53 -12.35
C LYS A 7 -11.13 -11.55 -12.69
N ILE A 8 -10.94 -10.57 -11.82
CA ILE A 8 -9.91 -9.55 -12.00
C ILE A 8 -8.56 -10.27 -11.97
N ILE A 9 -7.78 -10.11 -13.03
CA ILE A 9 -6.41 -10.63 -13.09
C ILE A 9 -5.58 -9.84 -12.10
N THR A 10 -5.28 -10.47 -10.96
CA THR A 10 -4.37 -9.93 -9.96
C THR A 10 -2.94 -9.96 -10.50
N ASP A 11 -2.09 -9.07 -10.01
CA ASP A 11 -0.68 -8.92 -10.42
C ASP A 11 -0.44 -8.44 -11.86
N SER A 12 -1.43 -7.80 -12.48
CA SER A 12 -1.30 -7.16 -13.79
C SER A 12 -2.03 -5.83 -13.83
N TRP A 13 -1.57 -4.93 -14.71
CA TRP A 13 -2.27 -3.69 -15.00
C TRP A 13 -3.46 -3.96 -15.91
N ILE A 14 -4.66 -3.77 -15.37
CA ILE A 14 -5.92 -3.87 -16.11
C ILE A 14 -6.46 -2.47 -16.41
N ASN A 15 -7.05 -2.27 -17.59
CA ASN A 15 -7.78 -1.04 -17.89
C ASN A 15 -9.05 -1.02 -17.02
N LEU A 16 -9.12 -0.06 -16.10
CA LEU A 16 -10.21 0.06 -15.15
C LEU A 16 -10.49 1.54 -14.88
N THR A 17 -11.76 1.93 -14.98
CA THR A 17 -12.18 3.29 -14.61
C THR A 17 -12.13 3.47 -13.10
N TRP A 18 -11.96 4.72 -12.66
CA TRP A 18 -11.90 5.06 -11.23
C TRP A 18 -13.16 4.60 -10.48
N ASP A 19 -14.35 4.74 -11.08
CA ASP A 19 -15.61 4.34 -10.44
C ASP A 19 -15.67 2.84 -10.14
N LYS A 20 -15.21 2.00 -11.08
CA LYS A 20 -15.15 0.56 -10.87
C LYS A 20 -14.05 0.19 -9.89
N PHE A 21 -12.92 0.90 -9.92
CA PHE A 21 -11.82 0.69 -9.00
C PHE A 21 -12.23 0.97 -7.55
N SER A 22 -12.98 2.06 -7.30
CA SER A 22 -13.42 2.44 -5.96
C SER A 22 -14.39 1.42 -5.33
N GLN A 23 -15.15 0.68 -6.14
CA GLN A 23 -16.06 -0.36 -5.65
C GLN A 23 -15.33 -1.61 -5.13
N LEU A 24 -14.05 -1.77 -5.48
CA LEU A 24 -13.26 -2.93 -5.05
C LEU A 24 -12.81 -2.85 -3.59
N TRP A 25 -12.87 -1.66 -2.97
CA TRP A 25 -12.52 -1.49 -1.56
C TRP A 25 -13.54 -2.09 -0.60
N ASP A 26 -14.80 -2.20 -1.03
CA ASP A 26 -15.88 -2.78 -0.24
C ASP A 26 -15.95 -4.32 -0.36
N ASP A 27 -15.16 -4.92 -1.26
CA ASP A 27 -15.12 -6.37 -1.46
C ASP A 27 -14.12 -7.03 -0.50
N SER A 28 -14.68 -7.81 0.44
CA SER A 28 -13.93 -8.59 1.44
C SER A 28 -12.93 -9.58 0.82
N SER A 29 -13.08 -9.95 -0.46
CA SER A 29 -12.15 -10.83 -1.17
C SER A 29 -10.75 -10.21 -1.33
N TYR A 30 -10.66 -8.89 -1.22
CA TYR A 30 -9.43 -8.11 -1.41
C TYR A 30 -8.97 -7.39 -0.14
N GLU A 31 -9.43 -7.80 1.04
CA GLU A 31 -9.09 -7.16 2.33
C GLU A 31 -7.57 -7.03 2.57
N LYS A 32 -6.78 -7.98 2.05
CA LYS A 32 -5.31 -8.00 2.16
C LYS A 32 -4.60 -7.59 0.88
N ALA A 33 -5.35 -7.15 -0.14
CA ALA A 33 -4.78 -6.76 -1.42
C ALA A 33 -4.20 -5.35 -1.35
N LYS A 34 -3.10 -5.12 -2.08
CA LYS A 34 -2.63 -3.76 -2.36
C LYS A 34 -3.26 -3.29 -3.66
N PHE A 35 -3.82 -2.08 -3.61
CA PHE A 35 -4.47 -1.45 -4.75
C PHE A 35 -3.63 -0.31 -5.30
N TYR A 36 -3.35 -0.33 -6.61
CA TYR A 36 -2.63 0.71 -7.31
C TYR A 36 -3.47 1.23 -8.48
N TYR A 37 -3.54 2.56 -8.64
CA TYR A 37 -4.23 3.20 -9.75
C TYR A 37 -3.30 4.17 -10.45
N TYR A 38 -3.13 4.02 -11.76
CA TYR A 38 -2.29 4.88 -12.58
C TYR A 38 -2.78 4.90 -14.03
N ASN A 39 -2.94 6.11 -14.59
CA ASN A 39 -3.28 6.32 -16.00
C ASN A 39 -4.44 5.45 -16.52
N GLN A 40 -5.59 5.48 -15.83
CA GLN A 40 -6.78 4.67 -16.16
C GLN A 40 -6.57 3.15 -16.12
N LYS A 41 -5.52 2.72 -15.43
CA LYS A 41 -5.22 1.32 -15.15
C LYS A 41 -5.21 1.09 -13.65
N ALA A 42 -5.70 -0.08 -13.26
CA ALA A 42 -5.63 -0.57 -11.91
C ALA A 42 -4.72 -1.81 -11.85
N ARG A 43 -4.02 -1.98 -10.74
CA ARG A 43 -3.32 -3.23 -10.39
C ARG A 43 -3.70 -3.60 -8.97
N ILE A 44 -4.12 -4.85 -8.81
CA ILE A 44 -4.45 -5.45 -7.50
C ILE A 44 -3.38 -6.50 -7.24
N GLU A 45 -2.57 -6.30 -6.22
CA GLU A 45 -1.50 -7.23 -5.85
C GLU A 45 -1.89 -7.97 -4.57
N MET A 46 -2.05 -9.28 -4.69
CA MET A 46 -2.24 -10.17 -3.54
C MET A 46 -0.86 -10.62 -3.07
N THR A 47 -0.08 -9.72 -2.45
CA THR A 47 1.18 -10.14 -1.85
C THR A 47 0.85 -11.06 -0.67
N PRO A 48 1.37 -12.30 -0.59
CA PRO A 48 1.30 -13.06 0.65
C PRO A 48 2.08 -12.26 1.68
N LEU A 49 1.38 -11.65 2.63
CA LEU A 49 1.97 -11.03 3.83
C LEU A 49 2.52 -12.17 4.70
N GLY A 50 3.63 -12.76 4.26
CA GLY A 50 4.53 -13.57 5.07
C GLY A 50 5.36 -12.64 5.95
N ASN A 51 5.61 -13.10 7.17
CA ASN A 51 6.28 -12.40 8.27
C ASN A 51 7.64 -11.76 7.90
N ASP A 52 8.25 -12.21 6.79
CA ASP A 52 9.58 -11.80 6.36
C ASP A 52 9.65 -10.33 5.91
N HIS A 53 8.57 -9.76 5.37
CA HIS A 53 8.59 -8.39 4.85
C HIS A 53 8.53 -7.30 5.94
N ALA A 54 8.08 -7.62 7.15
CA ALA A 54 8.01 -6.66 8.27
C ALA A 54 9.39 -6.36 8.87
N SER A 55 10.33 -7.30 8.78
CA SER A 55 11.67 -7.18 9.37
C SER A 55 12.52 -6.11 8.65
N ASP A 56 12.47 -6.07 7.31
CA ASP A 56 13.28 -5.15 6.51
C ASP A 56 12.87 -3.68 6.72
N HIS A 57 11.57 -3.43 6.84
CA HIS A 57 11.05 -2.08 7.15
C HIS A 57 11.42 -1.61 8.56
N ALA A 58 11.52 -2.53 9.53
CA ALA A 58 11.90 -2.20 10.90
C ALA A 58 13.37 -1.74 11.00
N ILE A 59 14.29 -2.41 10.28
CA ILE A 59 15.73 -2.12 10.34
C ILE A 59 16.03 -0.72 9.78
N ILE A 60 15.44 -0.36 8.63
CA ILE A 60 15.64 0.96 8.02
C ILE A 60 15.10 2.07 8.93
N THR A 61 13.89 1.86 9.48
CA THR A 61 13.25 2.80 10.41
C THR A 61 14.10 3.00 11.66
N TYR A 62 14.63 1.91 12.23
CA TYR A 62 15.49 1.96 13.40
C TYR A 62 16.81 2.68 13.12
N ALA A 63 17.42 2.44 11.95
CA ALA A 63 18.65 3.12 11.54
C ALA A 63 18.45 4.65 11.39
N ILE A 64 17.31 5.09 10.82
CA ILE A 64 16.97 6.51 10.72
C ILE A 64 16.79 7.14 12.10
N TYR A 65 16.03 6.48 12.99
CA TYR A 65 15.84 6.99 14.36
C TYR A 65 17.13 7.07 15.15
N LEU A 66 17.98 6.05 15.05
CA LEU A 66 19.26 5.98 15.74
C LEU A 66 20.24 7.04 15.19
N TYR A 67 20.27 7.24 13.87
CA TYR A 67 21.03 8.34 13.25
C TYR A 67 20.52 9.72 13.68
N ALA A 68 19.19 9.92 13.69
CA ALA A 68 18.57 11.18 14.09
C ALA A 68 18.71 11.50 15.59
N GLY A 69 18.83 10.49 16.45
CA GLY A 69 19.12 10.65 17.87
C GLY A 69 20.61 10.90 18.16
N LEU A 70 21.51 10.25 17.42
CA LEU A 70 22.97 10.40 17.59
C LEU A 70 23.50 11.71 17.00
N LYS A 71 23.02 12.11 15.81
CA LYS A 71 23.16 13.50 15.41
C LYS A 71 22.25 14.29 16.34
N LYS A 72 22.82 15.17 17.16
CA LYS A 72 22.08 16.25 17.86
C LYS A 72 21.42 17.19 16.85
N TYR A 73 20.47 16.70 16.05
CA TYR A 73 19.43 17.55 15.53
C TYR A 73 18.67 17.98 16.78
N SER A 74 19.02 19.17 17.27
CA SER A 74 18.16 19.88 18.20
C SER A 74 16.83 19.99 17.47
N PHE A 75 15.90 19.10 17.80
CA PHE A 75 14.52 19.17 17.38
C PHE A 75 13.95 20.37 18.12
N LYS A 76 14.30 21.56 17.62
CA LYS A 76 13.75 22.82 18.07
C LYS A 76 12.33 22.84 17.54
N TRP A 77 11.43 22.24 18.32
CA TRP A 77 10.02 22.54 18.28
C TRP A 77 9.91 24.03 18.58
N LYS A 78 9.91 24.86 17.54
CA LYS A 78 9.60 26.27 17.67
C LYS A 78 8.10 26.34 17.94
N ARG A 79 7.71 26.19 19.22
CA ARG A 79 6.40 26.66 19.68
C ARG A 79 6.35 28.14 19.34
N ARG A 80 5.66 28.45 18.25
CA ARG A 80 5.17 29.80 18.00
C ARG A 80 3.99 29.97 18.95
N LEU A 81 4.30 30.50 20.14
CA LEU A 81 3.37 31.32 20.91
C LEU A 81 3.63 32.77 20.51
#